data_AF-A0A1Q7MKC0-F1
#
_entry.id   AF-A0A1Q7MKC0-F1
#
_cell.length_a   1.000
_cell.length_b   1.000
_cell.length_c   1.000
_cell.angle_alpha   90.00
_cell.angle_beta   90.00
_cell.angle_gamma   90.00
#
_symmetry.space_group_name_H-M   'P 1'
#
loop_
_entity.id
_entity.type
_entity.pdbx_description
1 polymer ?
#
loop_
_entity_poly.entity_id
_entity_poly.type
_entity_poly.pdbx_seq_one_letter_code
_entity_poly.pdbx_strand_id
1 'polypeptide(L)'
;MLVSIKTVASWPVIAGSYKVGDPSGPVAVCALTSERLVDPLVGLPGVAIAGMVYTANLGITRIVVNITANPAIRFLLICGRDSPLFKPGQSLVALSEHGVDDEKKIVGAAGYDPVLATLSPDQIKQFRKQVEVLDWTGEEDVDALKGNIAGLFARSPGLFKGEVGTTAFMRGEQFVSIRPGGLREPLVYDPKGYFVISLDREKEEIVLRHYLTDHTPAHEMRGRGAMSMLLGLLREGLVTQLSHAGYLGEELAKAQTALQFGLRYDQDRPLRPSETPVKTLAAPASMQSTREGEPTDSQPQIPAKMPAIRQPMTLQELQSAGTGSKVDLVLSVSEISGPQKFTGDFLVSDEAEPFNAFHRTKERVIAEWAASTRIIMGVVDEIVVGALLRLSGRIDESRLVHVDQLVILSKVARIVE
;
A
#
# COMPACT_ATOMS: atom_id res chain seq x y z
N MET A 1 3.19 44.01 36.02
CA MET A 1 4.03 43.73 34.84
C MET A 1 3.63 42.37 34.29
N LEU A 2 2.79 42.37 33.25
CA LEU A 2 2.44 41.16 32.51
C LEU A 2 3.63 40.80 31.63
N VAL A 3 4.34 39.72 31.96
CA VAL A 3 5.33 39.13 31.06
C VAL A 3 4.54 38.49 29.93
N SER A 4 4.61 39.11 28.76
CA SER A 4 4.00 38.64 27.52
C SER A 4 4.53 37.24 27.20
N ILE A 5 3.64 36.25 27.23
CA ILE A 5 3.90 34.89 26.78
C ILE A 5 4.13 34.97 25.28
N LYS A 6 5.39 34.99 24.84
CA LYS A 6 5.72 34.63 23.46
C LYS A 6 5.37 33.15 23.30
N THR A 7 4.20 32.89 22.73
CA THR A 7 3.82 31.60 22.15
C THR A 7 5.03 31.00 21.42
N VAL A 8 5.44 29.81 21.84
CA VAL A 8 6.49 29.01 21.19
C VAL A 8 5.93 28.55 19.85
N ALA A 9 6.02 29.40 18.82
CA ALA A 9 5.32 29.22 17.55
C ALA A 9 5.82 28.03 16.69
N SER A 10 6.73 27.19 17.20
CA SER A 10 7.30 26.06 16.47
C SER A 10 7.57 24.83 17.35
N TRP A 11 6.72 24.60 18.37
CA TRP A 11 6.79 23.39 19.20
C TRP A 11 5.55 22.50 18.96
N PRO A 12 5.71 21.17 18.83
CA PRO A 12 6.96 20.39 18.92
C PRO A 12 7.90 20.60 17.72
N VAL A 13 9.22 20.50 17.96
CA VAL A 13 10.27 20.83 16.97
C VAL A 13 10.56 19.69 16.00
N ILE A 14 10.29 18.44 16.39
CA ILE A 14 10.43 17.26 15.53
C ILE A 14 9.07 16.58 15.36
N ALA A 15 8.71 16.29 14.12
CA ALA A 15 7.52 15.53 13.76
C ALA A 15 7.60 14.06 14.25
N GLY A 16 6.45 13.48 14.57
CA GLY A 16 6.36 12.11 15.03
C GLY A 16 4.92 11.68 15.25
N SER A 17 4.75 10.46 15.77
CA SER A 17 3.44 9.89 16.06
C SER A 17 2.93 10.35 17.43
N TYR A 18 2.43 11.58 17.48
CA TYR A 18 1.85 12.20 18.68
C TYR A 18 0.69 13.12 18.33
N LYS A 19 -0.08 13.47 19.37
CA LYS A 19 -1.02 14.58 19.36
C LYS A 19 -0.59 15.62 20.39
N VAL A 20 -0.80 16.90 20.06
CA VAL A 20 -0.47 18.04 20.92
C VAL A 20 -1.71 18.42 21.70
N GLY A 21 -1.56 18.55 23.02
CA GLY A 21 -2.59 19.04 23.94
C GLY A 21 -2.40 20.53 24.22
N ASP A 22 -2.36 20.92 25.50
CA ASP A 22 -2.04 22.28 25.93
C ASP A 22 -0.51 22.46 26.02
N PRO A 23 0.15 23.25 25.15
CA PRO A 23 1.60 23.43 25.20
C PRO A 23 2.15 23.99 26.52
N SER A 24 1.30 24.59 27.36
CA SER A 24 1.64 25.05 28.71
C SER A 24 1.49 23.97 29.79
N GLY A 25 0.95 22.80 29.43
CA GLY A 25 0.78 21.65 30.30
C GLY A 25 2.11 21.04 30.77
N PRO A 26 2.20 20.60 32.04
CA PRO A 26 3.43 20.03 32.57
C PRO A 26 3.66 18.55 32.26
N VAL A 27 2.68 17.84 31.70
CA VAL A 27 2.75 16.39 31.48
C VAL A 27 2.94 16.06 30.01
N ALA A 28 3.98 15.29 29.69
CA ALA A 28 4.10 14.53 28.46
C ALA A 28 3.71 13.07 28.71
N VAL A 29 2.95 12.48 27.79
CA VAL A 29 2.50 11.08 27.88
C VAL A 29 3.15 10.25 26.77
N CYS A 30 3.81 9.17 27.16
CA CYS A 30 4.36 8.15 26.28
C CYS A 30 3.50 6.88 26.39
N ALA A 31 2.61 6.68 25.43
CA ALA A 31 1.67 5.56 25.38
C ALA A 31 2.27 4.26 24.80
N LEU A 32 3.61 4.21 24.64
CA LEU A 32 4.35 3.08 24.07
C LEU A 32 3.71 2.59 22.76
N THR A 33 3.25 1.33 22.70
CA THR A 33 2.56 0.74 21.53
C THR A 33 1.03 0.75 21.61
N SER A 34 0.46 1.40 22.64
CA SER A 34 -0.98 1.43 22.90
C SER A 34 -1.65 2.68 22.31
N GLU A 35 -1.87 2.68 20.99
CA GLU A 35 -2.49 3.79 20.25
C GLU A 35 -3.80 4.31 20.87
N ARG A 36 -4.64 3.39 21.36
CA ARG A 36 -5.94 3.68 22.00
C ARG A 36 -5.87 4.65 23.18
N LEU A 37 -4.70 4.82 23.79
CA LEU A 37 -4.50 5.72 24.94
C LEU A 37 -4.20 7.17 24.51
N VAL A 38 -3.75 7.40 23.27
CA VAL A 38 -3.30 8.73 22.83
C VAL A 38 -4.44 9.74 22.87
N ASP A 39 -5.57 9.42 22.22
CA ASP A 39 -6.70 10.34 22.09
C ASP A 39 -7.39 10.68 23.41
N PRO A 40 -7.69 9.70 24.29
CA PRO A 40 -8.29 10.00 25.59
C PRO A 40 -7.38 10.81 26.52
N LEU A 41 -6.06 10.64 26.43
CA LEU A 41 -5.12 11.27 27.36
C LEU A 41 -4.66 12.65 26.90
N VAL A 42 -4.52 12.90 25.59
CA VAL A 42 -4.06 14.22 25.09
C VAL A 42 -5.04 15.36 25.44
N GLY A 43 -6.34 15.05 25.52
CA GLY A 43 -7.39 16.02 25.84
C GLY A 43 -7.49 16.37 27.32
N LEU A 44 -6.67 15.77 28.19
CA LEU A 44 -6.75 16.00 29.63
C LEU A 44 -6.05 17.31 30.03
N PRO A 45 -6.60 18.04 31.02
CA PRO A 45 -5.93 19.20 31.59
C PRO A 45 -4.51 18.89 32.04
N GLY A 46 -3.56 19.73 31.63
CA GLY A 46 -2.15 19.60 31.99
C GLY A 46 -1.32 18.68 31.09
N VAL A 47 -1.93 18.02 30.10
CA VAL A 47 -1.19 17.23 29.10
C VAL A 47 -0.78 18.11 27.93
N ALA A 48 0.52 18.23 27.68
CA ALA A 48 1.07 19.02 26.57
C ALA A 48 1.22 18.23 25.29
N ILE A 49 1.54 16.94 25.41
CA ILE A 49 1.75 16.04 24.27
C ILE A 49 1.51 14.61 24.71
N ALA A 50 0.85 13.82 23.87
CA ALA A 50 0.71 12.39 24.06
C ALA A 50 1.08 11.67 22.75
N GLY A 51 1.90 10.62 22.83
CA GLY A 51 2.36 9.92 21.64
C GLY A 51 2.86 8.51 21.89
N MET A 52 3.14 7.82 20.79
CA MET A 52 3.65 6.46 20.78
C MET A 52 5.16 6.43 20.56
N VAL A 53 5.79 5.34 20.99
CA VAL A 53 7.19 5.05 20.71
C VAL A 53 7.40 3.56 20.49
N TYR A 54 8.18 3.22 19.47
CA TYR A 54 8.43 1.84 19.07
C TYR A 54 9.89 1.42 19.25
N THR A 55 10.84 2.36 19.23
CA THR A 55 12.28 2.06 19.25
C THR A 55 13.00 2.75 20.40
N ALA A 56 14.01 2.09 20.97
CA ALA A 56 14.85 2.60 22.07
C ALA A 56 15.96 3.57 21.62
N ASN A 57 15.96 3.99 20.35
CA ASN A 57 16.94 4.92 19.77
C ASN A 57 16.26 6.19 19.25
N LEU A 58 15.97 6.27 17.94
CA LEU A 58 15.37 7.44 17.29
C LEU A 58 14.05 7.88 17.96
N GLY A 59 13.22 6.93 18.40
CA GLY A 59 12.00 7.23 19.14
C GLY A 59 12.27 8.02 20.43
N ILE A 60 13.20 7.53 21.25
CA ILE A 60 13.62 8.20 22.49
C ILE A 60 14.30 9.54 22.20
N THR A 61 15.17 9.61 21.19
CA THR A 61 15.79 10.87 20.74
C THR A 61 14.73 11.94 20.47
N ARG A 62 13.66 11.61 19.73
CA ARG A 62 12.58 12.56 19.40
C ARG A 62 11.81 13.01 20.64
N ILE A 63 11.56 12.11 21.59
CA ILE A 63 10.95 12.43 22.89
C ILE A 63 11.81 13.44 23.64
N VAL A 64 13.11 13.15 23.80
CA VAL A 64 14.05 14.02 24.51
C VAL A 64 14.13 15.41 23.88
N VAL A 65 14.25 15.49 22.54
CA VAL A 65 14.32 16.78 21.84
C VAL A 65 13.06 17.60 22.02
N ASN A 66 11.87 17.00 21.83
CA ASN A 66 10.62 17.74 21.99
C ASN A 66 10.38 18.16 23.45
N ILE A 67 10.72 17.34 24.44
CA ILE A 67 10.58 17.71 25.86
C ILE A 67 11.54 18.83 26.24
N THR A 68 12.82 18.72 25.89
CA THR A 68 13.84 19.74 26.23
C THR A 68 13.61 21.07 25.52
N ALA A 69 12.87 21.08 24.41
CA ALA A 69 12.44 22.29 23.71
C ALA A 69 11.24 23.01 24.37
N ASN A 70 10.54 22.38 25.33
CA ASN A 70 9.42 23.00 26.04
C ASN A 70 9.62 22.96 27.56
N PRO A 71 10.02 24.08 28.20
CA PRO A 71 10.29 24.12 29.63
C PRO A 71 9.04 23.96 30.50
N ALA A 72 7.83 24.02 29.93
CA ALA A 72 6.60 23.76 30.67
C ALA A 72 6.49 22.28 31.07
N ILE A 73 7.03 21.36 30.26
CA ILE A 73 6.95 19.92 30.51
C ILE A 73 7.92 19.54 31.64
N ARG A 74 7.35 19.03 32.73
CA ARG A 74 8.04 18.63 33.97
C ARG A 74 7.86 17.15 34.34
N PHE A 75 6.96 16.45 33.67
CA PHE A 75 6.70 15.03 33.88
C PHE A 75 6.66 14.29 32.54
N LEU A 76 7.26 13.10 32.49
CA LEU A 76 7.07 12.13 31.42
C LEU A 76 6.42 10.89 32.01
N LEU A 77 5.15 10.67 31.70
CA LEU A 77 4.40 9.48 32.11
C LEU A 77 4.52 8.43 31.02
N ILE A 78 5.02 7.26 31.36
CA ILE A 78 5.09 6.08 30.49
C ILE A 78 3.92 5.16 30.83
N CYS A 79 3.11 4.78 29.85
CA CYS A 79 1.98 3.87 30.02
C CYS A 79 1.75 3.02 28.76
N GLY A 80 0.88 2.02 28.85
CA GLY A 80 0.58 1.13 27.75
C GLY A 80 1.55 -0.05 27.62
N ARG A 81 1.42 -0.79 26.53
CA ARG A 81 2.22 -2.00 26.29
C ARG A 81 3.60 -1.65 25.74
N ASP A 82 4.64 -2.14 26.39
CA ASP A 82 6.01 -2.04 25.89
C ASP A 82 6.30 -3.05 24.77
N SER A 83 7.23 -2.70 23.87
CA SER A 83 7.66 -3.63 22.83
C SER A 83 8.50 -4.76 23.46
N PRO A 84 8.18 -6.05 23.22
CA PRO A 84 8.98 -7.15 23.78
C PRO A 84 10.42 -7.17 23.28
N LEU A 85 10.64 -6.65 22.06
CA LEU A 85 11.96 -6.61 21.41
C LEU A 85 12.68 -5.28 21.67
N PHE A 86 12.02 -4.16 21.40
CA PHE A 86 12.67 -2.86 21.43
C PHE A 86 12.69 -2.22 22.81
N LYS A 87 11.78 -2.61 23.72
CA LYS A 87 11.67 -2.13 25.11
C LYS A 87 11.92 -0.62 25.31
N PRO A 88 11.28 0.28 24.53
CA PRO A 88 11.49 1.72 24.69
C PRO A 88 11.05 2.26 26.05
N GLY A 89 10.03 1.67 26.70
CA GLY A 89 9.59 2.09 28.04
C GLY A 89 10.69 1.90 29.07
N GLN A 90 11.21 0.67 29.18
CA GLN A 90 12.32 0.38 30.07
C GLN A 90 13.58 1.21 29.74
N SER A 91 13.84 1.45 28.46
CA SER A 91 14.99 2.25 28.02
C SER A 91 14.86 3.73 28.40
N LEU A 92 13.64 4.31 28.42
CA LEU A 92 13.39 5.67 28.90
C LEU A 92 13.64 5.80 30.40
N VAL A 93 13.23 4.79 31.19
CA VAL A 93 13.51 4.73 32.63
C VAL A 93 15.02 4.68 32.86
N ALA A 94 15.72 3.76 32.19
CA ALA A 94 17.16 3.62 32.30
C ALA A 94 17.92 4.90 31.89
N LEU A 95 17.47 5.59 30.83
CA LEU A 95 18.03 6.89 30.42
C LEU A 95 17.88 7.94 31.53
N SER A 96 16.71 7.99 32.17
CA SER A 96 16.45 8.93 33.26
C SER A 96 17.39 8.70 34.46
N GLU A 97 17.50 7.43 34.87
CA GLU A 97 18.23 7.02 36.07
C GLU A 97 19.75 7.04 35.85
N HIS A 98 20.22 6.47 34.74
CA HIS A 98 21.64 6.17 34.51
C HIS A 98 22.29 7.05 33.44
N GLY A 99 21.51 7.62 32.52
CA GLY A 99 22.05 8.38 31.39
C GLY A 99 22.62 7.48 30.29
N VAL A 100 23.71 7.91 29.67
CA VAL A 100 24.40 7.21 28.58
C VAL A 100 25.89 7.05 28.87
N ASP A 101 26.53 6.07 28.24
CA ASP A 101 28.00 5.90 28.23
C ASP A 101 28.68 6.80 27.18
N ASP A 102 30.00 6.62 27.00
CA ASP A 102 30.82 7.42 26.08
C ASP A 102 30.43 7.20 24.61
N GLU A 103 29.89 6.03 24.27
CA GLU A 103 29.32 5.70 22.97
C GLU A 103 27.87 6.20 22.77
N LYS A 104 27.32 6.92 23.76
CA LYS A 104 25.93 7.39 23.82
C LYS A 104 24.89 6.27 23.87
N LYS A 105 25.27 5.07 24.30
CA LYS A 105 24.35 3.98 24.57
C LYS A 105 23.71 4.17 25.95
N ILE A 106 22.41 3.94 26.06
CA ILE A 106 21.68 4.06 27.31
C ILE A 106 22.16 2.97 28.29
N VAL A 107 22.70 3.40 29.43
CA VAL A 107 23.23 2.48 30.45
C VAL A 107 22.07 1.75 31.12
N GLY A 108 22.11 0.42 31.12
CA GLY A 108 21.06 -0.42 31.71
C GLY A 108 19.82 -0.63 30.83
N ALA A 109 19.80 -0.11 29.59
CA ALA A 109 18.72 -0.39 28.66
C ALA A 109 18.78 -1.84 28.13
N ALA A 110 17.64 -2.53 28.18
CA ALA A 110 17.44 -3.89 27.67
C ALA A 110 16.84 -3.91 26.25
N GLY A 111 16.50 -2.74 25.70
CA GLY A 111 16.00 -2.58 24.34
C GLY A 111 17.05 -2.87 23.28
N TYR A 112 16.59 -3.27 22.08
CA TYR A 112 17.47 -3.42 20.92
C TYR A 112 18.07 -2.06 20.48
N ASP A 113 19.39 -2.04 20.30
CA ASP A 113 20.18 -0.90 19.81
C ASP A 113 19.87 0.46 20.50
N PRO A 114 20.03 0.58 21.84
CA PRO A 114 19.59 1.77 22.58
C PRO A 114 20.65 2.89 22.55
N VAL A 115 20.99 3.37 21.35
CA VAL A 115 22.05 4.38 21.14
C VAL A 115 21.44 5.72 20.71
N LEU A 116 21.77 6.79 21.45
CA LEU A 116 21.25 8.15 21.22
C LEU A 116 22.27 9.02 20.47
N ALA A 117 22.71 8.53 19.30
CA ALA A 117 23.85 9.07 18.55
C ALA A 117 23.79 10.58 18.29
N THR A 118 22.59 11.11 18.07
CA THR A 118 22.36 12.51 17.67
C THR A 118 22.20 13.47 18.84
N LEU A 119 21.95 13.00 20.07
CA LEU A 119 21.81 13.88 21.23
C LEU A 119 23.18 14.35 21.74
N SER A 120 23.26 15.61 22.18
CA SER A 120 24.41 16.08 22.93
C SER A 120 24.36 15.62 24.39
N PRO A 121 25.52 15.46 25.07
CA PRO A 121 25.55 15.15 26.50
C PRO A 121 24.76 16.16 27.35
N ASP A 122 24.76 17.43 26.96
CA ASP A 122 24.05 18.49 27.72
C ASP A 122 22.53 18.43 27.53
N GLN A 123 22.04 18.03 26.35
CA GLN A 123 20.62 17.76 26.16
C GLN A 123 20.15 16.57 27.01
N ILE A 124 20.95 15.51 27.11
CA ILE A 124 20.64 14.35 27.97
C ILE A 124 20.63 14.78 29.44
N LYS A 125 21.61 15.58 29.88
CA LYS A 125 21.63 16.14 31.24
C LYS A 125 20.42 17.06 31.50
N GLN A 126 20.03 17.89 30.53
CA GLN A 126 18.87 18.76 30.65
C GLN A 126 17.60 17.92 30.82
N PHE A 127 17.38 16.93 29.96
CA PHE A 127 16.23 16.03 30.04
C PHE A 127 16.09 15.41 31.44
N ARG A 128 17.17 14.78 31.93
CA ARG A 128 17.21 14.14 33.26
C ARG A 128 16.96 15.11 34.43
N LYS A 129 17.27 16.40 34.27
CA LYS A 129 16.99 17.44 35.28
C LYS A 129 15.61 18.07 35.14
N GLN A 130 15.09 18.11 33.91
CA GLN A 130 13.87 18.84 33.59
C GLN A 130 12.62 18.06 33.95
N VAL A 131 12.60 16.75 33.64
CA VAL A 131 11.43 15.90 33.84
C VAL A 131 11.65 14.80 34.87
N GLU A 132 10.63 14.54 35.67
CA GLU A 132 10.47 13.28 36.41
C GLU A 132 9.84 12.25 35.46
N VAL A 133 10.50 11.09 35.31
CA VAL A 133 9.98 9.98 34.49
C VAL A 133 9.21 9.03 35.39
N LEU A 134 7.94 8.78 35.06
CA LEU A 134 7.02 7.94 35.81
C LEU A 134 6.71 6.68 35.00
N ASP A 135 7.11 5.53 35.50
CA ASP A 135 6.91 4.24 34.82
C ASP A 135 5.63 3.55 35.28
N TRP A 136 4.59 3.61 34.45
CA TRP A 136 3.39 2.78 34.54
C TRP A 136 3.22 1.92 33.29
N THR A 137 4.33 1.40 32.79
CA THR A 137 4.32 0.39 31.74
C THR A 137 3.37 -0.75 32.11
N GLY A 138 2.49 -1.12 31.17
CA GLY A 138 1.44 -2.11 31.34
C GLY A 138 0.09 -1.53 31.74
N GLU A 139 0.02 -0.31 32.28
CA GLU A 139 -1.25 0.34 32.61
C GLU A 139 -1.96 0.83 31.34
N GLU A 140 -3.22 0.44 31.17
CA GLU A 140 -4.06 0.84 30.04
C GLU A 140 -5.48 1.27 30.45
N ASP A 141 -5.79 1.31 31.75
CA ASP A 141 -7.02 1.89 32.28
C ASP A 141 -6.94 3.41 32.18
N VAL A 142 -7.77 3.97 31.31
CA VAL A 142 -7.83 5.41 31.05
C VAL A 142 -8.23 6.18 32.30
N ASP A 143 -9.11 5.65 33.16
CA ASP A 143 -9.58 6.38 34.33
C ASP A 143 -8.51 6.41 35.45
N ALA A 144 -7.76 5.33 35.62
CA ALA A 144 -6.58 5.31 36.47
C ALA A 144 -5.53 6.33 35.99
N LEU A 145 -5.23 6.32 34.69
CA LEU A 145 -4.28 7.27 34.07
C LEU A 145 -4.74 8.72 34.20
N LYS A 146 -6.04 9.00 34.08
CA LYS A 146 -6.61 10.34 34.33
C LYS A 146 -6.36 10.84 35.74
N GLY A 147 -6.71 10.04 36.75
CA GLY A 147 -6.56 10.43 38.16
C GLY A 147 -5.10 10.73 38.49
N ASN A 148 -4.22 9.90 37.96
CA ASN A 148 -2.80 10.05 38.05
C ASN A 148 -2.26 11.33 37.39
N ILE A 149 -2.65 11.62 36.13
CA ILE A 149 -2.27 12.85 35.41
C ILE A 149 -2.75 14.10 36.15
N ALA A 150 -3.97 14.06 36.70
CA ALA A 150 -4.49 15.16 37.51
C ALA A 150 -3.61 15.43 38.75
N GLY A 151 -3.11 14.38 39.41
CA GLY A 151 -2.15 14.50 40.50
C GLY A 151 -0.83 15.13 40.09
N LEU A 152 -0.31 14.77 38.91
CA LEU A 152 0.91 15.38 38.33
C LEU A 152 0.69 16.86 38.00
N PHE A 153 -0.44 17.19 37.41
CA PHE A 153 -0.79 18.57 37.06
C PHE A 153 -0.88 19.46 38.32
N ALA A 154 -1.53 18.97 39.37
CA ALA A 154 -1.68 19.70 40.63
C ALA A 154 -0.35 19.96 41.36
N ARG A 155 0.63 19.05 41.24
CA ARG A 155 1.95 19.17 41.89
C ARG A 155 3.02 19.83 41.01
N SER A 156 2.64 20.41 39.87
CA SER A 156 3.59 20.98 38.92
C SER A 156 4.52 22.02 39.58
N PRO A 157 5.85 21.87 39.46
CA PRO A 157 6.82 22.82 40.01
C PRO A 157 6.94 24.11 39.16
N GLY A 158 6.09 24.29 38.15
CA GLY A 158 6.17 25.38 37.17
C GLY A 158 7.27 25.16 36.12
N LEU A 159 7.60 26.22 35.36
CA LEU A 159 8.56 26.14 34.26
C LEU A 159 9.96 25.71 34.73
N PHE A 160 10.63 24.89 33.92
CA PHE A 160 12.04 24.57 34.13
C PHE A 160 12.92 25.81 33.94
N LYS A 161 13.81 26.08 34.92
CA LYS A 161 14.66 27.28 34.97
C LYS A 161 16.16 27.00 34.71
N GLY A 162 16.50 25.83 34.15
CA GLY A 162 17.89 25.53 33.79
C GLY A 162 18.38 26.42 32.66
N GLU A 163 19.71 26.53 32.51
CA GLU A 163 20.31 27.10 31.32
C GLU A 163 19.78 26.31 30.11
N VAL A 164 18.89 26.94 29.34
CA VAL A 164 18.55 26.50 27.99
C VAL A 164 19.82 26.75 27.22
N GLY A 165 20.78 25.82 27.31
CA GLY A 165 22.01 25.87 26.55
C GLY A 165 21.59 26.16 25.13
N THR A 166 22.07 27.26 24.55
CA THR A 166 21.71 27.74 23.21
C THR A 166 21.64 26.53 22.32
N THR A 167 20.43 26.03 22.09
CA THR A 167 20.23 24.79 21.38
C THR A 167 20.65 25.18 19.98
N ALA A 168 21.86 24.78 19.59
CA ALA A 168 22.15 24.57 18.20
C ALA A 168 21.03 23.62 17.78
N PHE A 169 19.95 24.19 17.24
CA PHE A 169 18.81 23.44 16.75
C PHE A 169 19.44 22.37 15.90
N MET A 170 19.29 21.12 16.37
CA MET A 170 19.81 19.97 15.66
C MET A 170 19.51 20.20 14.19
N ARG A 171 20.55 20.19 13.35
CA ARG A 171 20.33 20.17 11.89
C ARG A 171 19.31 19.06 11.69
N GLY A 172 18.11 19.41 11.22
CA GLY A 172 17.03 18.45 11.03
C GLY A 172 17.57 17.25 10.25
N GLU A 173 16.99 16.07 10.47
CA GLU A 173 17.41 14.84 9.79
C GLU A 173 17.64 15.12 8.30
N GLN A 174 18.88 14.97 7.83
CA GLN A 174 19.24 15.22 6.45
C GLN A 174 19.14 13.92 5.68
N PHE A 175 18.05 13.76 4.93
CA PHE A 175 17.86 12.63 4.03
C PHE A 175 18.37 12.99 2.64
N VAL A 176 19.09 12.06 2.01
CA VAL A 176 19.40 12.16 0.58
C VAL A 176 18.12 11.80 -0.19
N SER A 177 17.53 12.78 -0.87
CA SER A 177 16.33 12.54 -1.68
C SER A 177 16.69 11.68 -2.89
N ILE A 178 15.98 10.57 -3.04
CA ILE A 178 15.96 9.76 -4.26
C ILE A 178 14.61 9.96 -4.95
N ARG A 179 14.57 9.86 -6.28
CA ARG A 179 13.30 9.93 -7.03
C ARG A 179 12.71 8.53 -7.15
N PRO A 180 11.37 8.36 -7.00
CA PRO A 180 10.70 7.15 -7.45
C PRO A 180 11.01 6.89 -8.93
N GLY A 181 11.20 5.62 -9.30
CA GLY A 181 11.55 5.24 -10.66
C GLY A 181 12.35 3.94 -10.70
N GLY A 182 12.83 3.61 -11.89
CA GLY A 182 13.39 2.30 -12.22
C GLY A 182 12.59 1.69 -13.36
N LEU A 183 13.28 1.07 -14.32
CA LEU A 183 12.60 0.24 -15.30
C LEU A 183 12.17 -1.02 -14.56
N ARG A 184 10.89 -1.40 -14.64
CA ARG A 184 10.56 -2.83 -14.55
C ARG A 184 11.36 -3.43 -15.68
N GLU A 185 12.46 -4.13 -15.36
CA GLU A 185 13.14 -4.91 -16.37
C GLU A 185 12.03 -5.66 -17.09
N PRO A 186 11.93 -5.53 -18.44
CA PRO A 186 10.95 -6.29 -19.19
C PRO A 186 11.01 -7.72 -18.68
N LEU A 187 9.88 -8.41 -18.68
CA LEU A 187 9.80 -9.85 -18.46
C LEU A 187 10.58 -10.57 -19.59
N VAL A 188 11.88 -10.32 -19.71
CA VAL A 188 12.84 -11.34 -20.06
C VAL A 188 12.60 -12.35 -18.97
N TYR A 189 11.89 -13.42 -19.33
CA TYR A 189 11.60 -14.53 -18.43
C TYR A 189 12.81 -14.72 -17.53
N ASP A 190 12.61 -14.75 -16.21
CA ASP A 190 13.68 -15.17 -15.31
C ASP A 190 14.25 -16.45 -15.94
N PRO A 191 15.57 -16.62 -16.06
CA PRO A 191 16.13 -17.81 -16.71
C PRO A 191 15.56 -19.13 -16.14
N LYS A 192 15.00 -19.07 -14.93
CA LYS A 192 14.34 -20.19 -14.26
C LYS A 192 12.88 -20.40 -14.62
N GLY A 193 12.18 -19.39 -15.17
CA GLY A 193 10.79 -19.51 -15.58
C GLY A 193 9.88 -18.33 -15.23
N TYR A 194 8.59 -18.61 -15.09
CA TYR A 194 7.55 -17.66 -14.67
C TYR A 194 6.62 -18.26 -13.62
N PHE A 195 5.92 -17.37 -12.90
CA PHE A 195 5.02 -17.74 -11.81
C PHE A 195 3.58 -17.35 -12.12
N VAL A 196 2.66 -18.24 -11.77
CA VAL A 196 1.21 -18.03 -11.82
C VAL A 196 0.67 -18.14 -10.41
N ILE A 197 0.01 -17.08 -9.93
CA ILE A 197 -0.60 -17.02 -8.62
C ILE A 197 -2.11 -17.10 -8.76
N SER A 198 -2.73 -17.93 -7.94
CA SER A 198 -4.17 -18.14 -7.89
C SER A 198 -4.64 -18.34 -6.46
N LEU A 199 -5.95 -18.26 -6.23
CA LEU A 199 -6.54 -18.42 -4.91
C LEU A 199 -7.41 -19.68 -4.86
N ASP A 200 -7.14 -20.55 -3.89
CA ASP A 200 -8.02 -21.65 -3.49
C ASP A 200 -8.86 -21.15 -2.31
N ARG A 201 -10.05 -20.60 -2.63
CA ARG A 201 -10.91 -19.98 -1.61
C ARG A 201 -11.57 -20.98 -0.68
N GLU A 202 -11.78 -22.22 -1.12
CA GLU A 202 -12.35 -23.26 -0.28
C GLU A 202 -11.38 -23.66 0.83
N LYS A 203 -10.09 -23.73 0.52
CA LYS A 203 -9.03 -24.05 1.50
C LYS A 203 -8.41 -22.81 2.17
N GLU A 204 -8.83 -21.63 1.74
CA GLU A 204 -8.27 -20.33 2.15
C GLU A 204 -6.75 -20.22 1.91
N GLU A 205 -6.29 -20.71 0.75
CA GLU A 205 -4.87 -20.78 0.40
C GLU A 205 -4.55 -19.99 -0.88
N ILE A 206 -3.35 -19.42 -0.92
CA ILE A 206 -2.70 -18.95 -2.13
C ILE A 206 -2.04 -20.16 -2.78
N VAL A 207 -2.25 -20.34 -4.07
CA VAL A 207 -1.61 -21.36 -4.88
C VAL A 207 -0.69 -20.68 -5.89
N LEU A 208 0.61 -20.86 -5.70
CA LEU A 208 1.65 -20.37 -6.59
C LEU A 208 2.23 -21.54 -7.39
N ARG A 209 2.27 -21.39 -8.71
CA ARG A 209 2.84 -22.37 -9.64
C ARG A 209 3.97 -21.75 -10.42
N HIS A 210 5.07 -22.49 -10.51
CA HIS A 210 6.24 -22.14 -11.28
C HIS A 210 6.31 -23.00 -12.54
N TYR A 211 6.55 -22.35 -13.67
CA TYR A 211 6.72 -22.98 -14.97
C TYR A 211 8.07 -22.57 -15.54
N LEU A 212 8.79 -23.51 -16.16
CA LEU A 212 10.02 -23.21 -16.89
C LEU A 212 9.72 -22.36 -18.13
N THR A 213 10.76 -21.88 -18.80
CA THR A 213 10.67 -21.04 -20.01
C THR A 213 10.00 -21.74 -21.19
N ASP A 214 9.96 -23.08 -21.20
CA ASP A 214 9.27 -23.92 -22.18
C ASP A 214 7.82 -24.25 -21.77
N HIS A 215 7.29 -23.57 -20.73
CA HIS A 215 5.98 -23.81 -20.12
C HIS A 215 5.82 -25.14 -19.37
N THR A 216 6.90 -25.89 -19.15
CA THR A 216 6.86 -27.12 -18.36
C THR A 216 6.59 -26.78 -16.88
N PRO A 217 5.58 -27.39 -16.23
CA PRO A 217 5.36 -27.22 -14.79
C PRO A 217 6.58 -27.71 -14.00
N ALA A 218 7.05 -26.90 -13.05
CA ALA A 218 8.24 -27.22 -12.25
C ALA A 218 7.92 -27.35 -10.76
N HIS A 219 7.37 -26.30 -10.15
CA HIS A 219 7.10 -26.28 -8.70
C HIS A 219 5.70 -25.76 -8.40
N GLU A 220 5.09 -26.26 -7.33
CA GLU A 220 3.85 -25.70 -6.75
C GLU A 220 4.11 -25.40 -5.27
N MET A 221 3.62 -24.26 -4.81
CA MET A 221 3.63 -23.86 -3.40
C MET A 221 2.23 -23.41 -2.99
N ARG A 222 1.78 -23.91 -1.84
CA ARG A 222 0.53 -23.50 -1.21
C ARG A 222 0.82 -22.86 0.14
N GLY A 223 0.07 -21.82 0.48
CA GLY A 223 0.23 -21.16 1.77
C GLY A 223 -0.72 -20.00 1.96
N ARG A 224 -0.80 -19.50 3.20
CA ARG A 224 -1.68 -18.38 3.56
C ARG A 224 -0.95 -17.04 3.71
N GLY A 225 0.39 -17.09 3.83
CA GLY A 225 1.23 -15.92 4.10
C GLY A 225 2.16 -15.58 2.94
N ALA A 226 2.06 -14.35 2.44
CA ALA A 226 2.89 -13.82 1.37
C ALA A 226 4.38 -13.86 1.72
N MET A 227 4.75 -13.42 2.93
CA MET A 227 6.13 -13.44 3.41
C MET A 227 6.71 -14.86 3.44
N SER A 228 5.97 -15.83 4.01
CA SER A 228 6.43 -17.22 4.08
C SER A 228 6.62 -17.83 2.70
N MET A 229 5.73 -17.51 1.74
CA MET A 229 5.83 -18.03 0.38
C MET A 229 7.00 -17.40 -0.37
N LEU A 230 7.19 -16.07 -0.28
CA LEU A 230 8.34 -15.40 -0.87
C LEU A 230 9.67 -15.94 -0.33
N LEU A 231 9.79 -16.10 0.99
CA LEU A 231 10.97 -16.69 1.61
C LEU A 231 11.21 -18.13 1.15
N GLY A 232 10.14 -18.89 0.90
CA GLY A 232 10.21 -20.22 0.29
C GLY A 232 10.83 -20.17 -1.11
N LEU A 233 10.37 -19.26 -1.99
CA LEU A 233 10.94 -19.10 -3.33
C LEU A 233 12.41 -18.69 -3.30
N LEU A 234 12.79 -17.78 -2.40
CA LEU A 234 14.17 -17.33 -2.23
C LEU A 234 15.07 -18.46 -1.70
N ARG A 235 14.58 -19.26 -0.75
CA ARG A 235 15.31 -20.41 -0.20
C ARG A 235 15.59 -21.47 -1.27
N GLU A 236 14.61 -21.78 -2.11
CA GLU A 236 14.77 -22.70 -3.24
C GLU A 236 15.53 -22.06 -4.43
N GLY A 237 15.94 -20.79 -4.30
CA GLY A 237 16.67 -20.06 -5.32
C GLY A 237 15.89 -19.86 -6.62
N LEU A 238 14.56 -19.88 -6.60
CA LEU A 238 13.73 -19.78 -7.82
C LEU A 238 13.59 -18.36 -8.37
N VAL A 239 14.16 -17.37 -7.68
CA VAL A 239 14.16 -15.95 -8.07
C VAL A 239 15.59 -15.47 -8.15
N THR A 240 16.00 -14.95 -9.31
CA THR A 240 17.39 -14.55 -9.56
C THR A 240 17.62 -13.05 -9.43
N GLN A 241 16.58 -12.23 -9.62
CA GLN A 241 16.67 -10.78 -9.60
C GLN A 241 15.91 -10.16 -8.42
N LEU A 242 16.47 -9.11 -7.82
CA LEU A 242 15.82 -8.38 -6.72
C LEU A 242 14.51 -7.69 -7.16
N SER A 243 14.45 -7.22 -8.42
CA SER A 243 13.24 -6.67 -9.05
C SER A 243 12.11 -7.71 -9.10
N HIS A 244 12.43 -8.95 -9.47
CA HIS A 244 11.48 -10.06 -9.52
C HIS A 244 11.02 -10.47 -8.12
N ALA A 245 11.92 -10.48 -7.13
CA ALA A 245 11.55 -10.71 -5.74
C ALA A 245 10.58 -9.63 -5.22
N GLY A 246 10.80 -8.36 -5.58
CA GLY A 246 9.90 -7.25 -5.28
C GLY A 246 8.51 -7.43 -5.90
N TYR A 247 8.44 -7.79 -7.18
CA TYR A 247 7.19 -8.08 -7.88
C TYR A 247 6.42 -9.26 -7.25
N LEU A 248 7.09 -10.38 -6.99
CA LEU A 248 6.45 -11.54 -6.36
C LEU A 248 5.96 -11.22 -4.95
N GLY A 249 6.71 -10.41 -4.19
CA GLY A 249 6.25 -9.90 -2.90
C GLY A 249 4.96 -9.09 -3.00
N GLU A 250 4.85 -8.20 -4.00
CA GLU A 250 3.64 -7.43 -4.26
C GLU A 250 2.45 -8.34 -4.61
N GLU A 251 2.63 -9.26 -5.57
CA GLU A 251 1.57 -10.15 -6.03
C GLU A 251 1.08 -11.10 -4.94
N LEU A 252 2.00 -11.68 -4.16
CA LEU A 252 1.65 -12.53 -3.02
C LEU A 252 0.94 -11.74 -1.92
N ALA A 253 1.34 -10.50 -1.64
CA ALA A 253 0.66 -9.64 -0.67
C ALA A 253 -0.76 -9.28 -1.12
N LYS A 254 -0.96 -9.00 -2.42
CA LYS A 254 -2.29 -8.81 -3.01
C LYS A 254 -3.14 -10.08 -2.88
N ALA A 255 -2.58 -11.25 -3.20
CA ALA A 255 -3.27 -12.53 -3.06
C ALA A 255 -3.68 -12.83 -1.60
N GLN A 256 -2.78 -12.59 -0.63
CA GLN A 256 -3.09 -12.74 0.80
C GLN A 256 -4.22 -11.79 1.24
N THR A 257 -4.14 -10.52 0.86
CA THR A 257 -5.16 -9.51 1.16
C THR A 257 -6.51 -9.89 0.55
N ALA A 258 -6.50 -10.41 -0.67
CA ALA A 258 -7.69 -10.86 -1.37
C ALA A 258 -8.37 -12.07 -0.74
N LEU A 259 -7.61 -12.98 -0.12
CA LEU A 259 -8.17 -14.04 0.71
C LEU A 259 -8.78 -13.47 1.99
N GLN A 260 -8.02 -12.64 2.72
CA GLN A 260 -8.42 -12.12 4.03
C GLN A 260 -9.71 -11.28 3.96
N PHE A 261 -9.87 -10.47 2.91
CA PHE A 261 -10.99 -9.55 2.77
C PHE A 261 -12.02 -9.99 1.71
N GLY A 262 -11.88 -11.19 1.15
CA GLY A 262 -12.80 -11.69 0.12
C GLY A 262 -12.79 -10.86 -1.17
N LEU A 263 -11.69 -10.18 -1.49
CA LEU A 263 -11.55 -9.36 -2.69
C LEU A 263 -11.16 -10.21 -3.89
N ARG A 264 -11.54 -9.79 -5.10
CA ARG A 264 -11.06 -10.37 -6.35
C ARG A 264 -9.56 -10.10 -6.53
N TYR A 265 -8.82 -11.16 -6.80
CA TYR A 265 -7.42 -11.12 -7.19
C TYR A 265 -7.29 -11.51 -8.66
N ASP A 266 -6.66 -10.64 -9.44
CA ASP A 266 -6.13 -10.98 -10.76
C ASP A 266 -4.68 -10.46 -10.77
N GLN A 267 -3.72 -11.31 -11.12
CA GLN A 267 -2.29 -10.95 -11.15
C GLN A 267 -2.05 -9.74 -12.08
N ASP A 268 -1.10 -8.86 -11.72
CA ASP A 268 -0.80 -7.59 -12.39
C ASP A 268 -1.97 -6.58 -12.41
N ARG A 269 -3.09 -6.85 -11.72
CA ARG A 269 -4.20 -5.91 -11.57
C ARG A 269 -4.33 -5.41 -10.12
N PRO A 270 -4.94 -4.23 -9.92
CA PRO A 270 -5.38 -3.81 -8.61
C PRO A 270 -6.44 -4.76 -8.03
N LEU A 271 -6.48 -4.87 -6.70
CA LEU A 271 -7.53 -5.59 -6.00
C LEU A 271 -8.89 -4.93 -6.24
N ARG A 272 -9.93 -5.74 -6.42
CA ARG A 272 -11.29 -5.27 -6.68
C ARG A 272 -12.30 -5.97 -5.77
N PRO A 273 -13.45 -5.38 -5.47
CA PRO A 273 -14.54 -6.10 -4.81
C PRO A 273 -14.90 -7.36 -5.60
N SER A 274 -15.21 -8.46 -4.89
CA SER A 274 -15.75 -9.65 -5.54
C SER A 274 -17.13 -9.32 -6.11
N GLU A 275 -17.38 -9.66 -7.37
CA GLU A 275 -18.71 -9.48 -7.96
C GLU A 275 -19.69 -10.40 -7.24
N THR A 276 -20.78 -9.84 -6.71
CA THR A 276 -21.90 -10.65 -6.23
C THR A 276 -22.53 -11.31 -7.46
N PRO A 277 -22.76 -12.64 -7.46
CA PRO A 277 -23.44 -13.28 -8.57
C PRO A 277 -24.78 -12.58 -8.81
N VAL A 278 -25.02 -12.13 -10.05
CA VAL A 278 -26.34 -11.66 -10.46
C VAL A 278 -27.30 -12.80 -10.15
N LYS A 279 -28.24 -12.58 -9.21
CA LYS A 279 -29.36 -13.50 -8.98
C LYS A 279 -30.06 -13.68 -10.32
N THR A 280 -29.85 -14.83 -10.94
CA THR A 280 -30.61 -15.25 -12.11
C THR A 280 -32.07 -15.32 -11.67
N LEU A 281 -32.89 -14.37 -12.12
CA LEU A 281 -34.34 -14.46 -12.00
C LEU A 281 -34.76 -15.77 -12.66
N ALA A 282 -35.29 -16.69 -11.84
CA ALA A 282 -35.75 -17.98 -12.30
C ALA A 282 -36.78 -17.80 -13.42
N ALA A 283 -36.55 -18.48 -14.54
CA ALA A 283 -37.57 -18.64 -15.57
C ALA A 283 -38.78 -19.39 -14.98
N PRO A 284 -40.02 -19.08 -15.37
CA PRO A 284 -41.20 -19.75 -14.84
C PRO A 284 -41.21 -21.24 -15.24
N ALA A 285 -41.64 -22.06 -14.28
CA ALA A 285 -41.60 -23.51 -14.31
C ALA A 285 -42.42 -24.12 -15.47
N SER A 286 -41.80 -25.03 -16.22
CA SER A 286 -42.47 -25.95 -17.13
C SER A 286 -43.09 -27.12 -16.35
N MET A 287 -44.35 -27.41 -16.66
CA MET A 287 -45.16 -28.48 -16.09
C MET A 287 -44.55 -29.88 -16.33
N GLN A 288 -44.67 -30.72 -15.31
CA GLN A 288 -44.23 -32.12 -15.27
C GLN A 288 -44.98 -33.01 -16.28
N SER A 289 -44.25 -33.93 -16.89
CA SER A 289 -44.79 -35.21 -17.36
C SER A 289 -43.86 -36.33 -16.90
N THR A 290 -44.44 -37.22 -16.09
CA THR A 290 -43.91 -38.45 -15.51
C THR A 290 -43.49 -39.49 -16.56
N ARG A 291 -42.39 -40.22 -16.30
CA ARG A 291 -42.28 -41.69 -16.47
C ARG A 291 -40.98 -42.23 -15.86
N GLU A 292 -41.13 -43.37 -15.18
CA GLU A 292 -40.13 -44.14 -14.43
C GLU A 292 -39.20 -44.98 -15.33
N GLY A 293 -38.00 -45.29 -14.82
CA GLY A 293 -37.06 -46.28 -15.33
C GLY A 293 -35.68 -46.19 -14.67
N GLU A 294 -35.31 -47.18 -13.86
CA GLU A 294 -34.00 -47.37 -13.20
C GLU A 294 -32.87 -47.80 -14.21
N PRO A 295 -31.65 -48.20 -13.77
CA PRO A 295 -30.55 -47.34 -13.30
C PRO A 295 -29.26 -47.59 -14.11
N THR A 296 -28.41 -46.58 -14.33
CA THR A 296 -27.03 -46.84 -14.81
C THR A 296 -26.02 -45.83 -14.29
N ASP A 297 -25.01 -46.41 -13.65
CA ASP A 297 -23.68 -45.92 -13.34
C ASP A 297 -23.10 -45.03 -14.44
N SER A 298 -22.76 -43.77 -14.13
CA SER A 298 -21.86 -42.97 -14.96
C SER A 298 -21.33 -41.75 -14.22
N GLN A 299 -19.99 -41.69 -14.19
CA GLN A 299 -19.16 -40.59 -13.73
C GLN A 299 -19.61 -39.25 -14.33
N PRO A 300 -19.53 -38.12 -13.59
CA PRO A 300 -19.80 -36.82 -14.17
C PRO A 300 -18.77 -36.48 -15.24
N GLN A 301 -19.27 -36.36 -16.48
CA GLN A 301 -18.54 -35.83 -17.62
C GLN A 301 -18.07 -34.39 -17.36
N ILE A 302 -16.85 -34.11 -17.84
CA ILE A 302 -16.18 -32.81 -17.82
C ILE A 302 -17.05 -31.75 -18.55
N PRO A 303 -17.40 -30.62 -17.92
CA PRO A 303 -17.99 -29.50 -18.64
C PRO A 303 -16.96 -28.83 -19.56
N ALA A 304 -17.42 -28.46 -20.76
CA ALA A 304 -16.65 -27.97 -21.89
C ALA A 304 -15.75 -26.75 -21.62
N LYS A 305 -14.66 -26.67 -22.41
CA LYS A 305 -13.65 -25.60 -22.55
C LYS A 305 -14.16 -24.18 -22.21
N MET A 306 -13.37 -23.44 -21.43
CA MET A 306 -13.44 -21.97 -21.30
C MET A 306 -13.49 -21.30 -22.68
N PRO A 307 -14.26 -20.20 -22.85
CA PRO A 307 -14.26 -19.45 -24.11
C PRO A 307 -12.88 -18.82 -24.34
N ALA A 308 -12.31 -19.07 -25.51
CA ALA A 308 -11.03 -18.50 -25.93
C ALA A 308 -11.09 -16.97 -25.91
N ILE A 309 -9.99 -16.33 -25.50
CA ILE A 309 -9.79 -14.88 -25.63
C ILE A 309 -9.99 -14.53 -27.11
N ARG A 310 -11.03 -13.74 -27.42
CA ARG A 310 -11.32 -13.35 -28.81
C ARG A 310 -10.21 -12.45 -29.34
N GLN A 311 -9.68 -12.83 -30.49
CA GLN A 311 -8.78 -11.97 -31.26
C GLN A 311 -9.54 -10.73 -31.75
N PRO A 312 -8.86 -9.57 -31.87
CA PRO A 312 -9.42 -8.42 -32.54
C PRO A 312 -9.86 -8.76 -33.96
N MET A 313 -10.81 -8.00 -34.49
CA MET A 313 -11.36 -8.26 -35.82
C MET A 313 -10.29 -8.07 -36.90
N THR A 314 -10.44 -8.77 -38.02
CA THR A 314 -9.59 -8.66 -39.21
C THR A 314 -10.04 -7.51 -40.11
N LEU A 315 -9.19 -7.11 -41.07
CA LEU A 315 -9.54 -6.07 -42.05
C LEU A 315 -10.78 -6.43 -42.87
N GLN A 316 -10.94 -7.69 -43.26
CA GLN A 316 -12.10 -8.16 -44.03
C GLN A 316 -13.40 -8.08 -43.21
N GLU A 317 -13.33 -8.42 -41.92
CA GLU A 317 -14.47 -8.30 -41.02
C GLU A 317 -14.85 -6.83 -40.80
N LEU A 318 -13.87 -5.93 -40.67
CA LEU A 318 -14.14 -4.49 -40.55
C LEU A 318 -14.79 -3.93 -41.83
N GLN A 319 -14.28 -4.30 -43.00
CA GLN A 319 -14.81 -3.81 -44.28
C GLN A 319 -16.24 -4.29 -44.56
N SER A 320 -16.60 -5.49 -44.05
CA SER A 320 -17.94 -6.07 -44.16
C SER A 320 -18.89 -5.67 -43.03
N ALA A 321 -18.41 -4.96 -42.00
CA ALA A 321 -19.24 -4.50 -40.90
C ALA A 321 -20.26 -3.44 -41.37
N GLY A 322 -21.54 -3.80 -41.31
CA GLY A 322 -22.66 -2.88 -41.54
C GLY A 322 -23.00 -2.04 -40.31
N THR A 323 -23.89 -1.07 -40.49
CA THR A 323 -24.43 -0.25 -39.40
C THR A 323 -24.98 -1.11 -38.25
N GLY A 324 -24.65 -0.74 -37.01
CA GLY A 324 -25.04 -1.42 -35.78
C GLY A 324 -24.16 -2.61 -35.40
N SER A 325 -23.24 -3.03 -36.27
CA SER A 325 -22.33 -4.15 -36.02
C SER A 325 -21.44 -3.86 -34.82
N LYS A 326 -21.24 -4.88 -33.98
CA LYS A 326 -20.24 -4.82 -32.91
C LYS A 326 -18.85 -4.96 -33.51
N VAL A 327 -17.92 -4.13 -33.06
CA VAL A 327 -16.53 -4.16 -33.47
C VAL A 327 -15.60 -4.30 -32.29
N ASP A 328 -14.44 -4.92 -32.53
CA ASP A 328 -13.32 -5.03 -31.61
C ASP A 328 -12.05 -4.75 -32.41
N LEU A 329 -11.53 -3.53 -32.29
CA LEU A 329 -10.51 -2.96 -33.17
C LEU A 329 -9.25 -2.63 -32.39
N VAL A 330 -8.09 -2.74 -33.03
CA VAL A 330 -6.84 -2.16 -32.53
C VAL A 330 -6.43 -1.03 -33.45
N LEU A 331 -6.20 0.16 -32.90
CA LEU A 331 -5.89 1.38 -33.63
C LEU A 331 -4.60 2.02 -33.11
N SER A 332 -3.83 2.64 -34.01
CA SER A 332 -2.85 3.67 -33.68
C SER A 332 -3.49 5.02 -33.88
N VAL A 333 -3.61 5.86 -32.85
CA VAL A 333 -4.20 7.20 -32.97
C VAL A 333 -3.34 8.04 -33.92
N SER A 334 -3.92 8.54 -35.01
CA SER A 334 -3.26 9.38 -36.00
C SER A 334 -3.69 10.85 -35.89
N GLU A 335 -4.89 11.13 -35.40
CA GLU A 335 -5.40 12.50 -35.24
C GLU A 335 -6.39 12.59 -34.06
N ILE A 336 -6.37 13.70 -33.31
CA ILE A 336 -7.39 14.03 -32.31
C ILE A 336 -8.25 15.16 -32.88
N SER A 337 -9.49 14.84 -33.22
CA SER A 337 -10.40 15.75 -33.95
C SER A 337 -11.46 16.39 -33.05
N GLY A 338 -11.41 16.14 -31.73
CA GLY A 338 -12.28 16.73 -30.72
C GLY A 338 -11.99 16.17 -29.31
N PRO A 339 -12.63 16.69 -28.25
CA PRO A 339 -12.34 16.30 -26.87
C PRO A 339 -12.59 14.81 -26.57
N GLN A 340 -13.48 14.18 -27.33
CA GLN A 340 -13.78 12.74 -27.18
C GLN A 340 -13.80 12.02 -28.54
N LYS A 341 -13.15 12.58 -29.55
CA LYS A 341 -13.17 12.06 -30.91
C LYS A 341 -11.77 12.01 -31.50
N PHE A 342 -11.40 10.87 -32.04
CA PHE A 342 -10.09 10.67 -32.66
C PHE A 342 -10.21 9.82 -33.92
N THR A 343 -9.21 9.96 -34.79
CA THR A 343 -9.01 9.09 -35.95
C THR A 343 -7.78 8.24 -35.68
N GLY A 344 -7.87 6.95 -35.99
CA GLY A 344 -6.76 6.02 -35.86
C GLY A 344 -6.59 5.13 -37.08
N ASP A 345 -5.34 4.74 -37.34
CA ASP A 345 -5.01 3.75 -38.36
C ASP A 345 -5.30 2.37 -37.79
N PHE A 346 -6.10 1.58 -38.52
CA PHE A 346 -6.48 0.25 -38.10
C PHE A 346 -5.31 -0.73 -38.21
N LEU A 347 -5.15 -1.56 -37.18
CA LEU A 347 -4.07 -2.52 -37.05
C LEU A 347 -4.61 -3.94 -37.01
N VAL A 348 -3.89 -4.86 -37.64
CA VAL A 348 -4.22 -6.31 -37.63
C VAL A 348 -3.20 -7.03 -36.76
N SER A 349 -3.66 -8.02 -36.00
CA SER A 349 -2.81 -8.88 -35.18
C SER A 349 -1.73 -9.58 -36.00
N ASP A 350 -0.52 -9.64 -35.45
CA ASP A 350 0.54 -10.51 -35.94
C ASP A 350 0.20 -11.99 -35.73
N GLU A 351 0.66 -12.88 -36.62
CA GLU A 351 0.36 -14.31 -36.53
C GLU A 351 1.05 -14.99 -35.33
N ALA A 352 2.26 -14.56 -34.97
CA ALA A 352 3.03 -15.14 -33.87
C ALA A 352 2.68 -14.50 -32.51
N GLU A 353 2.40 -13.19 -32.50
CA GLU A 353 2.09 -12.41 -31.29
C GLU A 353 0.73 -11.65 -31.39
N PRO A 354 -0.41 -12.36 -31.48
CA PRO A 354 -1.70 -11.76 -31.88
C PRO A 354 -2.30 -10.73 -30.93
N PHE A 355 -1.78 -10.61 -29.71
CA PHE A 355 -2.26 -9.67 -28.70
C PHE A 355 -1.30 -8.51 -28.41
N ASN A 356 -0.05 -8.60 -28.85
CA ASN A 356 1.02 -7.67 -28.46
C ASN A 356 1.77 -7.08 -29.66
N ALA A 357 1.66 -7.68 -30.84
CA ALA A 357 2.26 -7.18 -32.08
C ALA A 357 1.17 -6.97 -33.13
N PHE A 358 1.24 -5.83 -33.81
CA PHE A 358 0.23 -5.44 -34.79
C PHE A 358 0.84 -4.81 -36.04
N HIS A 359 0.25 -5.09 -37.19
CA HIS A 359 0.64 -4.56 -38.50
C HIS A 359 -0.29 -3.41 -38.90
N ARG A 360 0.28 -2.30 -39.36
CA ARG A 360 -0.50 -1.12 -39.75
C ARG A 360 -1.17 -1.33 -41.10
N THR A 361 -2.48 -1.05 -41.19
CA THR A 361 -3.21 -1.05 -42.46
C THR A 361 -3.39 0.36 -43.01
N LYS A 362 -3.92 0.47 -44.24
CA LYS A 362 -4.32 1.77 -44.84
C LYS A 362 -5.73 2.21 -44.42
N GLU A 363 -6.46 1.38 -43.67
CA GLU A 363 -7.82 1.69 -43.25
C GLU A 363 -7.79 2.65 -42.06
N ARG A 364 -8.57 3.73 -42.14
CA ARG A 364 -8.69 4.71 -41.05
C ARG A 364 -10.06 4.62 -40.42
N VAL A 365 -10.09 4.61 -39.10
CA VAL A 365 -11.31 4.51 -38.30
C VAL A 365 -11.46 5.78 -37.48
N ILE A 366 -12.66 6.37 -37.55
CA ILE A 366 -13.04 7.48 -36.68
C ILE A 366 -13.78 6.87 -35.50
N ALA A 367 -13.35 7.19 -34.29
CA ALA A 367 -13.96 6.71 -33.06
C ALA A 367 -14.35 7.87 -32.16
N GLU A 368 -15.50 7.75 -31.53
CA GLU A 368 -16.00 8.66 -30.50
C GLU A 368 -16.23 7.87 -29.22
N TRP A 369 -15.72 8.40 -28.11
CA TRP A 369 -15.94 7.84 -26.78
C TRP A 369 -16.76 8.82 -25.94
N ALA A 370 -17.29 8.35 -24.81
CA ALA A 370 -18.11 9.12 -23.90
C ALA A 370 -17.57 9.02 -22.47
N ALA A 371 -18.01 9.89 -21.57
CA ALA A 371 -17.74 9.75 -20.14
C ALA A 371 -18.22 8.40 -19.54
N SER A 372 -19.19 7.74 -20.19
CA SER A 372 -19.67 6.40 -19.84
C SER A 372 -18.83 5.25 -20.42
N THR A 373 -17.88 5.53 -21.31
CA THR A 373 -17.02 4.51 -21.90
C THR A 373 -16.13 3.89 -20.82
N ARG A 374 -16.14 2.56 -20.73
CA ARG A 374 -15.37 1.83 -19.71
C ARG A 374 -13.91 1.71 -20.16
N ILE A 375 -13.02 2.48 -19.55
CA ILE A 375 -11.57 2.33 -19.74
C ILE A 375 -11.09 1.17 -18.84
N ILE A 376 -10.65 0.08 -19.46
CA ILE A 376 -10.23 -1.16 -18.78
C ILE A 376 -8.76 -1.09 -18.36
N MET A 377 -7.94 -0.33 -19.09
CA MET A 377 -6.51 -0.19 -18.84
C MET A 377 -5.99 1.14 -19.40
N GLY A 378 -5.14 1.80 -18.62
CA GLY A 378 -4.61 3.15 -18.89
C GLY A 378 -5.52 4.27 -18.38
N VAL A 379 -5.14 5.51 -18.66
CA VAL A 379 -5.91 6.72 -18.32
C VAL A 379 -6.18 7.57 -19.55
N VAL A 380 -7.23 8.39 -19.53
CA VAL A 380 -7.67 9.25 -20.66
C VAL A 380 -6.52 10.08 -21.24
N ASP A 381 -5.66 10.61 -20.39
CA ASP A 381 -4.52 11.47 -20.78
C ASP A 381 -3.48 10.73 -21.65
N GLU A 382 -3.55 9.40 -21.74
CA GLU A 382 -2.69 8.59 -22.61
C GLU A 382 -3.29 8.40 -24.02
N ILE A 383 -4.51 8.90 -24.30
CA ILE A 383 -5.10 8.95 -25.64
C ILE A 383 -4.50 10.15 -26.39
N VAL A 384 -3.26 9.99 -26.83
CA VAL A 384 -2.49 10.98 -27.59
C VAL A 384 -2.20 10.48 -29.00
N VAL A 385 -1.82 11.37 -29.91
CA VAL A 385 -1.32 10.96 -31.24
C VAL A 385 -0.15 9.99 -31.06
N GLY A 386 -0.21 8.84 -31.75
CA GLY A 386 0.73 7.73 -31.63
C GLY A 386 0.34 6.67 -30.58
N ALA A 387 -0.69 6.89 -29.77
CA ALA A 387 -1.14 5.90 -28.80
C ALA A 387 -1.73 4.66 -29.49
N LEU A 388 -1.45 3.49 -28.93
CA LEU A 388 -2.05 2.22 -29.33
C LEU A 388 -3.25 1.91 -28.46
N LEU A 389 -4.40 1.68 -29.07
CA LEU A 389 -5.67 1.47 -28.38
C LEU A 389 -6.33 0.20 -28.91
N ARG A 390 -6.90 -0.63 -28.03
CA ARG A 390 -7.95 -1.60 -28.39
C ARG A 390 -9.29 -1.06 -27.93
N LEU A 391 -10.26 -1.05 -28.84
CA LEU A 391 -11.59 -0.54 -28.57
C LEU A 391 -12.64 -1.56 -28.96
N SER A 392 -13.71 -1.64 -28.17
CA SER A 392 -14.91 -2.39 -28.53
C SER A 392 -16.11 -1.45 -28.53
N GLY A 393 -16.98 -1.58 -29.52
CA GLY A 393 -18.08 -0.65 -29.69
C GLY A 393 -19.00 -1.04 -30.84
N ARG A 394 -19.71 -0.05 -31.39
CA ARG A 394 -20.59 -0.24 -32.55
C ARG A 394 -20.34 0.79 -33.63
N ILE A 395 -20.39 0.35 -34.88
CA ILE A 395 -20.31 1.21 -36.05
C ILE A 395 -21.69 1.79 -36.38
N ASP A 396 -21.79 3.09 -36.67
CA ASP A 396 -23.02 3.73 -37.14
C ASP A 396 -23.10 3.87 -38.68
N GLU A 397 -24.12 4.58 -39.17
CA GLU A 397 -24.37 4.82 -40.61
C GLU A 397 -23.25 5.64 -41.29
N SER A 398 -22.53 6.47 -40.51
CA SER A 398 -21.42 7.30 -40.98
C SER A 398 -20.05 6.60 -40.89
N ARG A 399 -20.04 5.31 -40.52
CA ARG A 399 -18.84 4.55 -40.13
C ARG A 399 -18.09 5.09 -38.91
N LEU A 400 -18.75 5.89 -38.08
CA LEU A 400 -18.22 6.30 -36.78
C LEU A 400 -18.37 5.15 -35.78
N VAL A 401 -17.30 4.86 -35.05
CA VAL A 401 -17.32 3.85 -33.97
C VAL A 401 -17.67 4.53 -32.66
N HIS A 402 -18.81 4.16 -32.09
CA HIS A 402 -19.23 4.53 -30.74
C HIS A 402 -18.59 3.54 -29.75
N VAL A 403 -17.66 4.02 -28.92
CA VAL A 403 -16.81 3.17 -28.09
C VAL A 403 -17.49 2.84 -26.76
N ASP A 404 -17.76 1.55 -26.53
CA ASP A 404 -18.27 1.03 -25.26
C ASP A 404 -17.14 0.77 -24.25
N GLN A 405 -16.02 0.22 -24.73
CA GLN A 405 -14.84 -0.10 -23.92
C GLN A 405 -13.54 0.27 -24.62
N LEU A 406 -12.56 0.72 -23.85
CA LEU A 406 -11.27 1.15 -24.35
C LEU A 406 -10.13 0.60 -23.48
N VAL A 407 -9.06 0.16 -24.14
CA VAL A 407 -7.85 -0.40 -23.53
C VAL A 407 -6.66 0.32 -24.15
N ILE A 408 -5.84 1.00 -23.36
CA ILE A 408 -4.61 1.65 -23.85
C ILE A 408 -3.47 0.63 -23.82
N LEU A 409 -2.94 0.32 -25.01
CA LEU A 409 -1.92 -0.71 -25.23
C LEU A 409 -0.50 -0.14 -25.42
N SER A 410 -0.32 1.19 -25.43
CA SER A 410 0.96 1.86 -25.76
C SER A 410 2.18 1.40 -24.97
N LYS A 411 2.00 0.77 -23.80
CA LYS A 411 3.08 0.26 -22.93
C LYS A 411 3.29 -1.25 -23.01
N VAL A 412 2.40 -1.98 -23.68
CA VAL A 412 2.35 -3.46 -23.68
C VAL A 412 2.27 -4.07 -25.08
N ALA A 413 2.01 -3.25 -26.10
CA ALA A 413 1.98 -3.67 -27.49
C ALA A 413 2.89 -2.80 -28.37
N ARG A 414 3.26 -3.33 -29.53
CA ARG A 414 4.09 -2.66 -30.52
C ARG A 414 3.51 -2.81 -31.92
N ILE A 415 3.84 -1.85 -32.78
CA ILE A 415 3.60 -1.95 -34.22
C ILE A 415 4.84 -2.61 -34.81
N VAL A 416 4.62 -3.64 -35.61
CA VAL A 416 5.66 -4.31 -36.40
C VAL A 416 5.54 -3.81 -37.83
N GLU A 417 6.68 -3.56 -38.48
CA GLU A 417 6.75 -3.08 -39.87
C GLU A 417 6.58 -4.20 -40.89
#